data_AF-A0A2E5KPX4-F1
#
_entry.id   AF-A0A2E5KPX4-F1
#
_cell.length_a   1.000
_cell.length_b   1.000
_cell.length_c   1.000
_cell.angle_alpha   90.00
_cell.angle_beta   90.00
_cell.angle_gamma   90.00
#
_symmetry.space_group_name_H-M   'P 1'
#
loop_
_entity.id
_entity.type
_entity.pdbx_description
1 polymer ?
#
loop_
_entity_poly.entity_id
_entity_poly.type
_entity_poly.pdbx_seq_one_letter_code
_entity_poly.pdbx_strand_id
1 'polypeptide(L)'
;MVEAPVATPERTSWRDVVAHKPGCMIRGLLLFQEYFVRLESVNAPLRLIIQPLSGEKAYAIEFEEEFYDLGVSRGFEYETKMLRFTYSSLTTPQQTFDFNLNTRERELRKE
;
A
#
# COMPACT_ATOMS: atom_id res chain seq x y z
N MET A 1 9.74 2.35 -9.70
CA MET A 1 9.99 3.14 -8.47
C MET A 1 11.42 2.85 -8.06
N VAL A 2 12.13 3.90 -7.65
CA VAL A 2 13.54 3.81 -7.31
C VAL A 2 13.79 4.30 -5.88
N GLU A 3 14.90 3.88 -5.30
CA GLU A 3 15.50 4.45 -4.10
C GLU A 3 16.91 4.96 -4.40
N ALA A 4 17.38 5.90 -3.58
CA ALA A 4 18.75 6.39 -3.59
C ALA A 4 19.15 6.83 -2.18
N PRO A 5 20.43 6.73 -1.79
CA PRO A 5 20.89 7.29 -0.53
C PRO A 5 20.69 8.81 -0.51
N VAL A 6 20.28 9.37 0.64
CA VAL A 6 20.04 10.82 0.80
C VAL A 6 21.29 11.64 0.50
N ALA A 7 22.48 11.12 0.84
CA ALA A 7 23.75 11.78 0.58
C ALA A 7 24.15 11.79 -0.91
N THR A 8 23.59 10.91 -1.73
CA THR A 8 23.92 10.72 -3.15
C THR A 8 22.64 10.51 -3.98
N PRO A 9 21.80 11.56 -4.13
CA PRO A 9 20.48 11.44 -4.75
C PRO A 9 20.51 11.44 -6.29
N GLU A 10 21.70 11.58 -6.90
CA GLU A 10 21.87 11.60 -8.35
C GLU A 10 21.43 10.29 -9.01
N ARG A 11 20.98 10.39 -10.26
CA ARG A 11 20.37 9.27 -11.01
C ARG A 11 21.28 8.05 -11.13
N THR A 12 22.59 8.22 -11.15
CA THR A 12 23.56 7.12 -11.21
C THR A 12 23.54 6.24 -9.95
N SER A 13 23.05 6.78 -8.84
CA SER A 13 22.94 6.10 -7.55
C SER A 13 21.55 5.48 -7.32
N TRP A 14 20.63 5.63 -8.28
CA TRP A 14 19.28 5.08 -8.20
C TRP A 14 19.28 3.56 -8.36
N ARG A 15 18.48 2.89 -7.53
CA ARG A 15 18.23 1.45 -7.61
C ARG A 15 16.74 1.19 -7.74
N ASP A 16 16.37 0.28 -8.63
CA ASP A 16 14.97 -0.11 -8.77
C ASP A 16 14.51 -0.89 -7.53
N VAL A 17 13.44 -0.40 -6.91
CA VAL A 17 12.75 -1.10 -5.80
C VAL A 17 11.49 -1.79 -6.32
N VAL A 18 10.82 -1.16 -7.28
CA VAL A 18 9.65 -1.73 -7.97
C VAL A 18 9.84 -1.52 -9.44
N ALA A 19 10.09 -2.62 -10.16
CA ALA A 19 10.25 -2.61 -11.60
C ALA A 19 9.00 -2.05 -12.30
N HIS A 20 9.21 -1.34 -13.41
CA HIS A 20 8.11 -0.89 -14.23
C HIS A 20 7.34 -2.09 -14.79
N LYS A 21 6.00 -2.03 -14.69
CA LYS A 21 5.09 -3.02 -15.28
C LYS A 21 4.06 -2.29 -16.14
N PRO A 22 3.99 -2.57 -17.46
CA PRO A 22 2.96 -2.02 -18.32
C PRO A 22 1.56 -2.28 -17.78
N GLY A 23 0.69 -1.27 -17.83
CA GLY A 23 -0.68 -1.37 -17.32
C GLY A 23 -0.83 -1.30 -15.80
N CYS A 24 0.27 -1.14 -15.03
CA CYS A 24 0.23 -0.87 -13.60
C CYS A 24 0.53 0.60 -13.32
N MET A 25 -0.45 1.31 -12.74
CA MET A 25 -0.28 2.69 -12.29
C MET A 25 -0.09 2.73 -10.78
N ILE A 26 1.07 3.17 -10.32
CA ILE A 26 1.28 3.50 -8.90
C ILE A 26 0.67 4.87 -8.65
N ARG A 27 -0.39 4.94 -7.83
CA ARG A 27 -1.13 6.17 -7.50
C ARG A 27 -0.61 6.86 -6.25
N GLY A 28 0.04 6.11 -5.35
CA GLY A 28 0.60 6.67 -4.13
C GLY A 28 1.43 5.67 -3.35
N LEU A 29 2.15 6.21 -2.37
CA LEU A 29 3.05 5.50 -1.47
C LEU A 29 2.83 6.01 -0.04
N LEU A 30 2.91 5.10 0.93
CA LEU A 30 3.04 5.39 2.37
C LEU A 30 4.28 4.67 2.88
N LEU A 31 5.07 5.36 3.70
CA LEU A 31 6.29 4.82 4.28
C LEU A 31 6.11 4.67 5.79
N PHE A 32 6.52 3.51 6.31
CA PHE A 32 6.59 3.15 7.72
C PHE A 32 8.04 2.77 8.04
N GLN A 33 8.36 2.60 9.33
CA GLN A 33 9.69 2.18 9.76
C GLN A 33 10.11 0.81 9.18
N GLU A 34 9.17 -0.14 9.12
CA GLU A 34 9.45 -1.52 8.70
C GLU A 34 8.85 -1.87 7.32
N TYR A 35 8.00 -1.01 6.77
CA TYR A 35 7.22 -1.31 5.56
C TYR A 35 7.10 -0.08 4.67
N PHE A 36 6.79 -0.30 3.40
CA PHE A 36 6.08 0.70 2.62
C PHE A 36 4.87 0.09 1.92
N VAL A 37 3.83 0.90 1.73
CA VAL A 37 2.56 0.49 1.14
C VAL A 37 2.31 1.28 -0.12
N ARG A 38 2.07 0.60 -1.23
CA ARG A 38 1.70 1.21 -2.51
C ARG A 38 0.22 1.08 -2.74
N LEU A 39 -0.41 2.18 -3.15
CA LEU A 39 -1.71 2.14 -3.80
C LEU A 39 -1.45 2.07 -5.31
N GLU A 40 -1.78 0.96 -5.94
CA GLU A 40 -1.63 0.77 -7.39
C GLU A 40 -2.96 0.40 -8.05
N SER A 41 -3.06 0.60 -9.36
CA SER A 41 -4.20 0.17 -10.18
C SER A 41 -3.70 -0.66 -11.35
N VAL A 42 -4.35 -1.81 -11.57
CA VAL A 42 -4.12 -2.70 -12.72
C VAL A 42 -5.47 -3.10 -13.27
N ASN A 43 -5.75 -2.77 -14.54
CA ASN A 43 -7.04 -3.05 -15.20
C ASN A 43 -8.27 -2.46 -14.48
N ALA A 44 -8.12 -1.29 -13.84
CA ALA A 44 -9.10 -0.53 -13.04
C ALA A 44 -9.06 -0.75 -11.52
N PRO A 45 -9.19 -1.97 -10.94
CA PRO A 45 -9.22 -2.14 -9.49
C PRO A 45 -7.97 -1.59 -8.79
N LEU A 46 -8.20 -0.91 -7.66
CA LEU A 46 -7.15 -0.46 -6.78
C LEU A 46 -6.62 -1.61 -5.93
N ARG A 47 -5.32 -1.60 -5.63
CA ARG A 47 -4.66 -2.61 -4.80
C ARG A 47 -3.76 -1.92 -3.80
N LEU A 48 -3.79 -2.41 -2.56
CA LEU A 48 -2.81 -2.07 -1.53
C LEU A 48 -1.75 -3.15 -1.48
N ILE A 49 -0.53 -2.81 -1.93
CA ILE A 49 0.61 -3.72 -1.89
C ILE A 49 1.53 -3.33 -0.74
N ILE A 50 1.71 -4.24 0.20
CA ILE A 50 2.62 -4.09 1.33
C ILE A 50 3.98 -4.67 0.92
N GLN A 51 5.03 -3.87 1.05
CA GLN A 51 6.41 -4.28 0.87
C GLN A 51 7.16 -4.15 2.21
N PRO A 52 7.57 -5.26 2.83
CA PRO A 52 8.50 -5.23 3.96
C PRO A 52 9.86 -4.69 3.52
N LEU A 53 10.47 -3.84 4.35
CA LEU A 53 11.83 -3.33 4.15
C LEU A 53 12.91 -4.35 4.56
N SER A 54 12.52 -5.42 5.26
CA SER A 54 13.38 -6.57 5.60
C SER A 54 13.85 -7.36 4.37
N GLY A 55 13.24 -7.14 3.19
CA GLY A 55 13.47 -7.92 1.98
C GLY A 55 12.52 -9.10 1.79
N GLU A 56 11.58 -9.30 2.72
CA GLU A 56 10.51 -10.28 2.57
C GLU A 56 9.60 -9.98 1.37
N LYS A 57 8.92 -11.02 0.88
CA LYS A 57 8.06 -10.92 -0.31
C LYS A 57 6.88 -9.99 -0.08
N ALA A 58 6.65 -9.10 -1.05
CA ALA A 58 5.47 -8.24 -1.08
C ALA A 58 4.18 -9.05 -1.14
N TYR A 59 3.10 -8.49 -0.59
CA TYR A 59 1.77 -9.09 -0.65
C TYR A 59 0.68 -8.02 -0.82
N ALA A 60 -0.47 -8.42 -1.35
CA ALA A 60 -1.63 -7.56 -1.47
C ALA A 60 -2.58 -7.75 -0.29
N ILE A 61 -3.37 -6.72 0.03
CA ILE A 61 -4.59 -6.91 0.80
C ILE A 61 -5.66 -7.44 -0.16
N GLU A 62 -6.19 -8.63 0.15
CA GLU A 62 -7.22 -9.29 -0.67
C GLU A 62 -8.63 -8.83 -0.28
N PHE A 63 -9.53 -8.81 -1.26
CA PHE A 63 -10.94 -8.44 -1.14
C PHE A 63 -11.79 -9.45 -1.90
N GLU A 64 -13.00 -9.73 -1.41
CA GLU A 64 -13.88 -10.74 -2.01
C GLU A 64 -14.57 -10.25 -3.30
N GLU A 65 -14.88 -8.96 -3.37
CA GLU A 65 -15.54 -8.37 -4.54
C GLU A 65 -14.52 -8.05 -5.64
N GLU A 66 -14.91 -8.20 -6.90
CA GLU A 66 -14.04 -7.94 -8.06
C GLU A 66 -13.81 -6.44 -8.31
N PHE A 67 -14.85 -5.62 -8.07
CA PHE A 67 -14.85 -4.19 -8.30
C PHE A 67 -15.14 -3.44 -7.01
N TYR A 68 -14.17 -2.66 -6.56
CA TYR A 68 -14.23 -1.87 -5.33
C TYR A 68 -13.34 -0.63 -5.45
N ASP A 69 -13.52 0.30 -4.52
CA ASP A 69 -12.67 1.46 -4.35
C ASP A 69 -11.93 1.40 -3.01
N LEU A 70 -10.72 1.96 -2.98
CA LEU A 70 -9.85 2.02 -1.81
C LEU A 70 -9.36 3.44 -1.56
N GLY A 71 -9.57 3.92 -0.33
CA GLY A 71 -8.94 5.12 0.20
C GLY A 71 -7.93 4.78 1.28
N VAL A 72 -6.87 5.58 1.43
CA VAL A 72 -5.87 5.37 2.49
C VAL A 72 -5.77 6.60 3.36
N SER A 73 -5.91 6.40 4.67
CA SER A 73 -5.71 7.46 5.65
C SER A 73 -4.22 7.66 5.89
N ARG A 74 -3.75 8.91 5.77
CA ARG A 74 -2.35 9.29 5.91
C ARG A 74 -2.13 10.02 7.23
N GLY A 75 -0.86 10.15 7.65
CA GLY A 75 -0.49 11.01 8.78
C GLY A 75 -0.57 10.35 10.15
N PHE A 76 -0.53 9.02 10.21
CA PHE A 76 -0.27 8.29 11.44
C PHE A 76 1.22 8.29 11.78
N GLU A 77 1.54 7.81 12.99
CA GLU A 77 2.90 7.63 13.49
C GLU A 77 3.77 6.83 12.51
N TYR A 78 5.03 7.22 12.33
CA TYR A 78 5.94 6.52 11.40
C TYR A 78 6.33 5.12 11.93
N GLU A 79 6.52 5.03 13.24
CA GLU A 79 6.84 3.80 13.97
C GLU A 79 5.56 3.04 14.36
N THR A 80 4.72 2.75 13.36
CA THR A 80 3.50 1.95 13.54
C THR A 80 3.44 0.77 12.59
N LYS A 81 2.70 -0.25 13.01
CA LYS A 81 2.33 -1.40 12.18
C LYS A 81 0.87 -1.35 11.74
N MET A 82 0.17 -0.24 11.98
CA MET A 82 -1.25 -0.10 11.67
C MET A 82 -1.46 0.75 10.42
N LEU A 83 -2.09 0.15 9.41
CA LEU A 83 -2.58 0.84 8.22
C LEU A 83 -4.09 1.04 8.33
N ARG A 84 -4.56 2.29 8.23
CA ARG A 84 -6.00 2.58 8.13
C ARG A 84 -6.40 2.86 6.69
N PHE A 85 -7.41 2.16 6.20
CA PHE A 85 -7.93 2.34 4.84
C PHE A 85 -9.47 2.29 4.83
N THR A 86 -10.05 2.86 3.79
CA THR A 86 -11.48 2.76 3.50
C THR A 86 -11.71 1.82 2.33
N TYR A 87 -12.81 1.08 2.38
CA TYR A 87 -13.26 0.16 1.36
C TYR A 87 -14.73 0.44 1.04
N SER A 88 -15.10 0.41 -0.22
CA SER A 88 -16.50 0.48 -0.66
C SER A 88 -16.66 -0.21 -2.01
N SER A 89 -17.88 -0.64 -2.31
CA SER A 89 -18.24 -1.18 -3.62
C SER A 89 -19.67 -0.73 -4.01
N LEU A 90 -20.17 -1.25 -5.13
CA LEU A 90 -21.58 -1.05 -5.53
C LEU A 90 -22.56 -1.80 -4.61
N THR A 91 -22.11 -2.81 -3.88
CA THR A 91 -22.95 -3.62 -2.98
C THR A 91 -22.62 -3.43 -1.50
N THR A 92 -21.47 -2.84 -1.19
CA THR A 92 -20.97 -2.62 0.16
C THR A 92 -20.76 -1.11 0.41
N PRO A 93 -21.49 -0.51 1.37
CA PRO A 93 -21.24 0.87 1.81
C PRO A 93 -19.80 1.09 2.29
N GLN A 94 -19.39 2.35 2.42
CA GLN A 94 -18.02 2.67 2.79
C GLN A 94 -17.68 2.27 4.22
N GLN A 95 -16.81 1.28 4.36
CA GLN A 95 -16.27 0.81 5.62
C GLN A 95 -14.86 1.34 5.86
N THR A 96 -14.46 1.47 7.12
CA THR A 96 -13.11 1.86 7.54
C THR A 96 -12.49 0.72 8.32
N PHE A 97 -11.29 0.30 7.91
CA PHE A 97 -10.56 -0.80 8.52
C PHE A 97 -9.20 -0.35 9.04
N ASP A 98 -8.80 -0.94 10.17
CA ASP A 98 -7.40 -1.01 10.56
C ASP A 98 -6.82 -2.35 10.15
N PHE A 99 -5.60 -2.34 9.64
CA PHE A 99 -4.88 -3.53 9.19
C PHE A 99 -3.50 -3.57 9.82
N ASN A 100 -3.20 -4.68 10.48
CA ASN A 100 -1.89 -4.90 11.07
C ASN A 100 -0.92 -5.42 9.99
N LEU A 101 0.11 -4.62 9.66
CA LEU A 101 1.11 -4.93 8.64
C LEU A 101 1.98 -6.15 8.98
N ASN A 102 2.00 -6.59 10.24
CA ASN A 102 2.73 -7.78 10.66
C ASN A 102 1.81 -9.03 10.68
N THR A 103 0.73 -8.99 11.46
CA THR A 103 -0.17 -10.16 11.62
C THR A 103 -1.12 -10.35 10.45
N ARG A 104 -1.31 -9.32 9.62
CA ARG A 104 -2.27 -9.27 8.51
C ARG A 104 -3.74 -9.35 8.94
N GLU A 105 -3.99 -9.15 10.23
CA GLU A 105 -5.34 -9.09 10.77
C GLU A 105 -5.98 -7.76 10.39
N ARG A 106 -7.29 -7.82 10.09
CA ARG A 106 -8.12 -6.68 9.71
C ARG A 106 -9.20 -6.49 10.76
N GLU A 107 -9.36 -5.28 11.24
CA GLU A 107 -10.37 -4.90 12.23
C GLU A 107 -11.27 -3.79 11.67
N LEU A 108 -12.59 -4.01 11.68
CA LEU A 108 -13.57 -3.01 11.27
C LEU A 108 -13.66 -1.92 12.34
N ARG A 109 -13.55 -0.65 11.92
CA ARG A 109 -13.65 0.53 12.80
C ARG A 109 -14.95 1.29 12.63
N LYS A 110 -15.46 1.34 11.41
CA LYS A 110 -16.69 2.06 11.08
C LYS A 110 -17.33 1.45 9.85
N GLU A 111 -18.66 1.43 9.86
CA GLU A 111 -19.55 1.21 8.72
C GLU A 111 -20.30 2.52 8.36
#